data_AF-U6D324-F1
#
_entry.id   AF-U6D324-F1
#
_cell.length_a   1.000
_cell.length_b   1.000
_cell.length_c   1.000
_cell.angle_alpha   90.00
_cell.angle_beta   90.00
_cell.angle_gamma   90.00
#
_symmetry.space_group_name_H-M   'P 1'
#
loop_
_entity.id
_entity.type
_entity.pdbx_description
1 polymer ?
#
loop_
_entity_poly.entity_id
_entity_poly.type
_entity_poly.pdbx_seq_one_letter_code
_entity_poly.pdbx_strand_id
1 'polypeptide(L)'
;ALSPPRRKAFKKWTPPRSPFNLVQETLFHDPWKLLIATIFLNRTSGKMAIPVLWEFLEKYPSAEVARTADWRDVSELLKPLGLYDLRAKTIIKFSDEYLTKQWRYPIELHGIGKYGNDSYRIFCVNEWKQVHPEDHKLNKYHDWLWENHEKLSLS
;
A
#
# COMPACT_ATOMS: atom_id res chain seq x y z
N ALA A 1 35.33 21.79 -24.96
CA ALA A 1 33.94 21.89 -24.45
C ALA A 1 33.75 20.83 -23.38
N LEU A 2 33.30 21.21 -22.18
CA LEU A 2 33.01 20.27 -21.09
C LEU A 2 31.72 19.52 -21.43
N SER A 3 31.78 18.18 -21.45
CA SER A 3 30.60 17.35 -21.66
C SER A 3 29.55 17.63 -20.59
N PRO A 4 28.24 17.64 -20.93
CA PRO A 4 27.19 17.77 -19.93
C PRO A 4 27.34 16.69 -18.86
N PRO A 5 27.11 17.00 -17.57
CA PRO A 5 27.12 15.99 -16.52
C PRO A 5 26.12 14.90 -16.91
N ARG A 6 26.60 13.65 -17.00
CA ARG A 6 25.71 12.49 -17.20
C ARG A 6 24.69 12.53 -16.08
N ARG A 7 23.41 12.77 -16.41
CA ARG A 7 22.29 12.61 -15.48
C ARG A 7 22.44 11.21 -14.88
N LYS A 8 22.81 11.10 -13.59
CA LYS A 8 22.66 9.84 -12.87
C LYS A 8 21.19 9.49 -13.03
N ALA A 9 20.88 8.40 -13.74
CA ALA A 9 19.53 7.89 -13.81
C ALA A 9 19.06 7.74 -12.36
N PHE A 10 18.04 8.49 -11.94
CA PHE A 10 17.46 8.32 -10.62
C PHE A 10 17.07 6.84 -10.51
N LYS A 11 17.73 6.10 -9.62
CA LYS A 11 17.51 4.67 -9.44
C LYS A 11 16.08 4.53 -8.91
N LYS A 12 15.16 4.04 -9.75
CA LYS A 12 13.77 3.82 -9.36
C LYS A 12 13.76 2.84 -8.19
N TRP A 13 13.10 3.21 -7.09
CA TRP A 13 12.95 2.35 -5.92
C TRP A 13 12.28 1.04 -6.30
N THR A 14 12.80 -0.07 -5.79
CA THR A 14 12.17 -1.39 -5.88
C THR A 14 12.42 -2.06 -4.54
N PRO A 15 11.40 -2.12 -3.66
CA PRO A 15 11.55 -2.74 -2.36
C PRO A 15 11.91 -4.22 -2.55
N PRO A 16 12.97 -4.71 -1.88
CA PRO A 16 13.39 -6.10 -2.05
C PRO A 16 12.36 -7.07 -1.45
N ARG A 17 12.34 -8.29 -1.99
CA ARG A 17 11.54 -9.39 -1.44
C ARG A 17 12.15 -9.88 -0.13
N SER A 18 11.32 -10.03 0.90
CA SER A 18 11.74 -10.49 2.22
C SER A 18 11.30 -11.93 2.48
N PRO A 19 11.85 -12.61 3.51
CA PRO A 19 11.34 -13.90 3.97
C PRO A 19 9.91 -13.86 4.53
N PHE A 20 9.36 -12.67 4.79
CA PHE A 20 8.05 -12.49 5.45
C PHE A 20 6.87 -12.45 4.48
N ASN A 21 7.14 -12.31 3.17
CA ASN A 21 6.14 -12.31 2.11
C ASN A 21 4.98 -11.34 2.39
N LEU A 22 5.31 -10.09 2.72
CA LEU A 22 4.27 -9.08 2.90
C LEU A 22 3.56 -8.82 1.58
N VAL A 23 2.24 -8.65 1.60
CA VAL A 23 1.47 -8.39 0.37
C VAL A 23 1.92 -7.10 -0.32
N GLN A 24 2.40 -6.14 0.46
CA GLN A 24 3.02 -4.89 0.01
C GLN A 24 4.19 -5.12 -0.95
N GLU A 25 4.98 -6.17 -0.77
CA GLU A 25 6.12 -6.52 -1.64
C GLU A 25 5.69 -6.89 -3.07
N THR A 26 4.42 -7.26 -3.26
CA THR A 26 3.87 -7.60 -4.59
C THR A 26 3.09 -6.43 -5.17
N LEU A 27 2.50 -5.58 -4.33
CA LEU A 27 1.61 -4.50 -4.76
C LEU A 27 2.30 -3.13 -4.93
N PHE A 28 3.57 -2.98 -4.57
CA PHE A 28 4.25 -1.67 -4.53
C PHE A 28 4.27 -0.89 -5.86
N HIS A 29 4.12 -1.57 -6.99
CA HIS A 29 4.06 -0.95 -8.31
C HIS A 29 2.77 -0.14 -8.52
N ASP A 30 1.73 -0.43 -7.74
CA ASP A 30 0.41 0.20 -7.79
C ASP A 30 0.06 0.71 -6.38
N PRO A 31 0.33 1.99 -6.07
CA PRO A 31 0.09 2.55 -4.75
C PRO A 31 -1.36 2.45 -4.30
N TRP A 32 -2.34 2.53 -5.21
CA TRP A 32 -3.74 2.39 -4.86
C TRP A 32 -4.03 0.96 -4.37
N LYS A 33 -3.58 -0.07 -5.10
CA LYS A 33 -3.77 -1.47 -4.66
C LYS A 33 -3.05 -1.77 -3.36
N LEU A 34 -1.84 -1.25 -3.16
CA LEU A 34 -1.12 -1.40 -1.90
C LEU A 34 -1.91 -0.77 -0.75
N LEU A 35 -2.46 0.43 -0.93
CA LEU A 35 -3.25 1.11 0.11
C LEU A 35 -4.58 0.41 0.37
N ILE A 36 -5.27 -0.11 -0.66
CA ILE A 36 -6.43 -0.98 -0.48
C ILE A 36 -6.06 -2.20 0.38
N ALA A 37 -4.93 -2.86 0.12
CA ALA A 37 -4.47 -3.97 0.94
C ALA A 37 -4.29 -3.58 2.42
N THR A 38 -3.80 -2.36 2.70
CA THR A 38 -3.69 -1.86 4.09
C THR A 38 -5.06 -1.66 4.75
N ILE A 39 -6.07 -1.18 4.01
CA ILE A 39 -7.45 -1.07 4.50
C ILE A 39 -8.04 -2.47 4.79
N PHE A 40 -7.75 -3.46 3.96
CA PHE A 40 -8.18 -4.85 4.17
C PHE A 40 -7.56 -5.49 5.42
N LEU A 41 -6.30 -5.17 5.70
CA LEU A 41 -5.53 -5.71 6.83
C LEU A 41 -5.83 -4.99 8.17
N ASN A 42 -6.57 -3.89 8.15
CA ASN A 42 -6.98 -3.20 9.38
C ASN A 42 -7.79 -4.14 10.28
N ARG A 43 -7.21 -4.48 11.44
CA ARG A 43 -7.80 -5.37 12.46
C ARG A 43 -8.29 -6.72 11.90
N THR A 44 -7.74 -7.17 10.77
CA THR A 44 -8.13 -8.41 10.09
C THR A 44 -6.86 -9.21 9.79
N SER A 45 -6.88 -10.52 10.04
CA SER A 45 -5.73 -11.36 9.74
C SER A 45 -5.51 -11.46 8.23
N GLY A 46 -4.24 -11.43 7.79
CA GLY A 46 -3.91 -11.58 6.37
C GLY A 46 -4.39 -12.90 5.76
N LYS A 47 -4.49 -13.97 6.56
CA LYS A 47 -5.03 -15.27 6.11
C LYS A 47 -6.47 -15.15 5.60
N MET A 48 -7.28 -14.30 6.23
CA MET A 48 -8.66 -14.06 5.81
C MET A 48 -8.74 -12.93 4.78
N ALA A 49 -7.98 -11.86 4.97
CA ALA A 49 -8.08 -10.65 4.16
C ALA A 49 -7.52 -10.80 2.74
N ILE A 50 -6.41 -11.54 2.55
CA ILE A 50 -5.71 -11.61 1.27
C ILE A 50 -6.53 -12.31 0.17
N PRO A 51 -7.21 -13.45 0.41
CA PRO A 51 -8.08 -14.05 -0.62
C PRO A 51 -9.18 -13.09 -1.10
N VAL A 52 -9.88 -12.45 -0.17
CA VAL A 52 -10.96 -11.50 -0.47
C VAL A 52 -10.42 -10.23 -1.13
N LEU A 53 -9.19 -9.81 -0.81
CA LEU A 53 -8.52 -8.70 -1.50
C LEU A 53 -8.34 -9.01 -2.99
N TRP A 54 -7.96 -10.23 -3.35
CA TRP A 54 -7.80 -10.60 -4.76
C TRP A 54 -9.13 -10.63 -5.49
N GLU A 55 -10.18 -11.18 -4.89
CA GLU A 55 -11.55 -11.12 -5.44
C GLU A 55 -12.01 -9.67 -5.62
N PHE A 56 -11.71 -8.79 -4.65
CA PHE A 56 -12.00 -7.37 -4.75
C PHE A 56 -11.25 -6.72 -5.92
N LEU A 57 -9.95 -6.99 -6.07
CA LEU A 57 -9.13 -6.40 -7.14
C LEU A 57 -9.44 -6.95 -8.54
N GLU A 58 -10.03 -8.14 -8.63
CA GLU A 58 -10.58 -8.66 -9.87
C GLU A 58 -11.85 -7.90 -10.28
N LYS A 59 -12.78 -7.68 -9.32
CA LYS A 59 -14.04 -6.96 -9.58
C LYS A 59 -13.86 -5.44 -9.71
N TYR A 60 -12.92 -4.86 -8.96
CA TYR A 60 -12.62 -3.42 -8.90
C TYR A 60 -11.12 -3.21 -9.16
N PRO A 61 -10.66 -3.24 -10.44
CA PRO A 61 -9.24 -3.30 -10.77
C PRO A 61 -8.49 -1.97 -10.61
N SER A 62 -9.20 -0.85 -10.44
CA SER A 62 -8.61 0.49 -10.29
C SER A 62 -9.46 1.41 -9.41
N ALA A 63 -8.87 2.55 -9.03
CA ALA A 63 -9.55 3.60 -8.27
C ALA A 63 -10.75 4.19 -9.04
N GLU A 64 -10.64 4.29 -10.37
CA GLU A 64 -11.71 4.78 -11.26
C GLU A 64 -12.97 3.91 -11.17
N VAL A 65 -12.79 2.59 -11.09
CA VAL A 65 -13.92 1.65 -10.98
C VAL A 65 -14.43 1.62 -9.54
N ALA A 66 -13.53 1.59 -8.56
CA ALA A 66 -13.90 1.50 -7.15
C ALA A 66 -14.66 2.74 -6.65
N ARG A 67 -14.33 3.95 -7.10
CA ARG A 67 -15.02 5.19 -6.67
C ARG A 67 -16.47 5.29 -7.15
N THR A 68 -16.83 4.57 -8.22
CA THR A 68 -18.19 4.56 -8.76
C THR A 68 -19.03 3.37 -8.28
N ALA A 69 -18.46 2.50 -7.44
CA ALA A 69 -19.15 1.31 -6.95
C ALA A 69 -20.26 1.64 -5.93
N ASP A 70 -21.31 0.80 -5.88
CA ASP A 70 -22.24 0.82 -4.74
C ASP A 70 -21.54 0.17 -3.53
N TRP A 71 -21.52 0.88 -2.40
CA TRP A 71 -20.94 0.38 -1.16
C TRP A 71 -21.62 -0.89 -0.67
N ARG A 72 -22.88 -1.14 -1.03
CA ARG A 72 -23.61 -2.37 -0.66
C ARG A 72 -23.00 -3.59 -1.34
N ASP A 73 -22.64 -3.49 -2.62
CA ASP A 73 -22.01 -4.58 -3.38
C ASP A 73 -20.59 -4.86 -2.90
N VAL A 74 -19.85 -3.80 -2.54
CA VAL A 74 -18.53 -3.95 -1.91
C VAL A 74 -18.69 -4.57 -0.53
N SER A 75 -19.67 -4.13 0.25
CA SER A 75 -19.93 -4.63 1.60
C SER A 75 -20.26 -6.13 1.61
N GLU A 76 -21.07 -6.59 0.66
CA GLU A 76 -21.40 -8.01 0.49
C GLU A 76 -20.13 -8.89 0.38
N LEU A 77 -19.18 -8.47 -0.46
CA LEU A 77 -17.90 -9.14 -0.63
C LEU A 77 -17.06 -9.14 0.66
N LEU A 78 -17.12 -8.06 1.42
CA LEU A 78 -16.33 -7.89 2.65
C LEU A 78 -16.95 -8.56 3.88
N LYS A 79 -18.18 -9.06 3.81
CA LYS A 79 -18.91 -9.65 4.95
C LYS A 79 -18.08 -10.63 5.79
N PRO A 80 -17.33 -11.60 5.20
CA PRO A 80 -16.57 -12.58 5.98
C PRO A 80 -15.45 -11.96 6.85
N LEU A 81 -15.06 -10.72 6.56
CA LEU A 81 -13.94 -10.05 7.24
C LEU A 81 -14.39 -9.24 8.47
N GLY A 82 -15.70 -8.99 8.66
CA GLY A 82 -16.25 -8.05 9.66
C GLY A 82 -16.14 -6.58 9.21
N LEU A 83 -16.64 -5.61 9.99
CA LEU A 83 -16.54 -4.16 9.68
C LEU A 83 -16.89 -3.77 8.22
N TYR A 84 -17.72 -4.56 7.56
CA TYR A 84 -17.86 -4.59 6.10
C TYR A 84 -18.47 -3.31 5.55
N ASP A 85 -19.51 -2.78 6.19
CA ASP A 85 -20.15 -1.53 5.77
C ASP A 85 -19.21 -0.33 5.93
N LEU A 86 -18.48 -0.27 7.04
CA LEU A 86 -17.51 0.78 7.29
C LEU A 86 -16.38 0.71 6.25
N ARG A 87 -15.81 -0.48 6.03
CA ARG A 87 -14.74 -0.67 5.05
C ARG A 87 -15.18 -0.37 3.62
N ALA A 88 -16.36 -0.82 3.22
CA ALA A 88 -16.89 -0.57 1.88
C ALA A 88 -17.01 0.93 1.59
N LYS A 89 -17.61 1.69 2.51
CA LYS A 89 -17.72 3.15 2.41
C LYS A 89 -16.35 3.82 2.41
N THR A 90 -15.44 3.36 3.27
CA THR A 90 -14.06 3.85 3.31
C THR A 90 -13.33 3.62 1.99
N ILE A 91 -13.44 2.44 1.38
CA ILE A 91 -12.79 2.09 0.11
C ILE A 91 -13.26 3.01 -1.03
N ILE A 92 -14.57 3.23 -1.14
CA ILE A 92 -15.14 4.08 -2.19
C ILE A 92 -14.67 5.52 -2.01
N LYS A 93 -14.78 6.06 -0.79
CA LYS A 93 -14.35 7.44 -0.50
C LYS A 93 -12.83 7.61 -0.64
N PHE A 94 -12.04 6.65 -0.18
CA PHE A 94 -10.60 6.62 -0.37
C PHE A 94 -10.24 6.67 -1.86
N SER A 95 -10.89 5.84 -2.68
CA SER A 95 -10.61 5.76 -4.12
C SER A 95 -11.00 7.04 -4.85
N ASP A 96 -12.08 7.70 -4.42
CA ASP A 96 -12.49 9.01 -4.91
C ASP A 96 -11.47 10.10 -4.56
N GLU A 97 -11.07 10.20 -3.28
CA GLU A 97 -10.06 11.17 -2.83
C GLU A 97 -8.68 10.89 -3.46
N TYR A 98 -8.31 9.62 -3.66
CA TYR A 98 -7.05 9.23 -4.30
C TYR A 98 -6.88 9.85 -5.69
N LEU A 99 -7.97 9.98 -6.46
CA LEU A 99 -7.95 10.53 -7.83
C LEU A 99 -8.24 12.03 -7.89
N THR A 100 -9.00 12.58 -6.94
CA THR A 100 -9.55 13.94 -7.04
C THR A 100 -8.87 14.95 -6.12
N LYS A 101 -8.32 14.49 -5.00
CA LYS A 101 -7.62 15.36 -4.03
C LYS A 101 -6.17 15.55 -4.48
N GLN A 102 -5.61 16.74 -4.24
CA GLN A 102 -4.16 16.91 -4.29
C GLN A 102 -3.58 16.42 -2.97
N TRP A 103 -2.72 15.41 -3.01
CA TRP A 103 -2.09 14.83 -1.83
C TRP A 103 -0.62 14.53 -2.12
N ARG A 104 0.23 14.62 -1.10
CA ARG A 104 1.64 14.25 -1.18
C ARG A 104 1.91 12.89 -0.55
N TYR A 105 1.25 12.62 0.58
CA TYR A 105 1.31 11.35 1.29
C TYR A 105 -0.10 10.83 1.54
N PRO A 106 -0.33 9.50 1.48
CA PRO A 106 -1.67 8.96 1.53
C PRO A 106 -2.33 9.09 2.91
N ILE A 107 -1.60 9.43 3.98
CA ILE A 107 -2.22 9.80 5.28
C ILE A 107 -3.19 10.98 5.18
N GLU A 108 -3.08 11.78 4.12
CA GLU A 108 -3.99 12.87 3.82
C GLU A 108 -5.34 12.39 3.27
N LEU A 109 -5.44 11.11 2.87
CA LEU A 109 -6.62 10.50 2.26
C LEU A 109 -7.47 9.79 3.31
N HIS A 110 -8.79 9.89 3.16
CA HIS A 110 -9.73 9.21 4.04
C HIS A 110 -9.45 7.70 4.12
N GLY A 111 -9.43 7.16 5.34
CA GLY A 111 -9.23 5.73 5.58
C GLY A 111 -7.78 5.27 5.72
N ILE A 112 -6.80 6.13 5.40
CA ILE A 112 -5.38 5.80 5.52
C ILE A 112 -4.80 6.45 6.78
N GLY A 113 -4.42 5.61 7.74
CA GLY A 113 -3.69 6.02 8.95
C GLY A 113 -2.18 5.81 8.83
N LYS A 114 -1.47 5.92 9.96
CA LYS A 114 -0.02 5.72 10.07
C LYS A 114 0.46 4.42 9.41
N TYR A 115 -0.21 3.29 9.66
CA TYR A 115 0.14 2.00 9.06
C TYR A 115 0.16 2.02 7.52
N GLY A 116 -0.89 2.55 6.90
CA GLY A 116 -0.97 2.64 5.43
C GLY A 116 0.04 3.62 4.86
N ASN A 117 0.28 4.74 5.57
CA ASN A 117 1.27 5.73 5.18
C ASN A 117 2.72 5.20 5.27
N ASP A 118 3.06 4.51 6.35
CA ASP A 118 4.37 3.89 6.52
C ASP A 118 4.57 2.79 5.47
N SER A 119 3.53 2.01 5.15
CA SER A 119 3.56 1.05 4.05
C SER A 119 3.86 1.74 2.72
N TYR A 120 3.19 2.85 2.39
CA TYR A 120 3.49 3.61 1.18
C TYR A 120 4.93 4.14 1.15
N ARG A 121 5.39 4.72 2.26
CA ARG A 121 6.74 5.32 2.38
C ARG A 121 7.88 4.30 2.33
N ILE A 122 7.61 3.04 2.71
CA ILE A 122 8.57 1.95 2.61
C ILE A 122 8.57 1.33 1.22
N PHE A 123 7.39 1.06 0.65
CA PHE A 123 7.27 0.22 -0.54
C PHE A 123 7.13 1.01 -1.84
N CYS A 124 6.37 2.10 -1.86
CA CYS A 124 6.09 2.86 -3.08
C CYS A 124 7.15 3.93 -3.38
N VAL A 125 7.81 4.46 -2.34
CA VAL A 125 8.87 5.47 -2.44
C VAL A 125 10.09 5.08 -1.61
N ASN A 126 11.27 5.59 -1.95
CA ASN A 126 12.52 5.29 -1.21
C ASN A 126 12.66 6.16 0.05
N GLU A 127 11.69 6.08 0.96
CA GLU A 127 11.74 6.80 2.24
C GLU A 127 11.87 5.88 3.45
N TRP A 128 12.08 4.58 3.25
CA TRP A 128 12.08 3.57 4.30
C TRP A 128 13.01 3.90 5.48
N LYS A 129 14.17 4.54 5.25
CA LYS A 129 15.10 4.98 6.31
C LYS A 129 14.53 6.05 7.24
N GLN A 130 13.52 6.79 6.80
CA GLN A 130 12.86 7.88 7.55
C GLN A 130 11.55 7.42 8.22
N VAL A 131 11.21 6.13 8.08
CA VAL A 131 9.98 5.54 8.61
C VAL A 131 10.29 4.80 9.90
N HIS A 132 9.40 4.97 10.89
CA HIS A 132 9.44 4.26 12.17
C HIS A 132 8.07 3.59 12.36
N PRO A 133 7.91 2.34 11.87
CA PRO A 133 6.61 1.68 11.87
C PRO A 133 6.19 1.20 13.27
N GLU A 134 4.88 1.15 13.51
CA GLU A 134 4.31 0.59 14.76
C GLU A 134 3.67 -0.78 14.52
N ASP A 135 3.39 -1.14 13.27
CA ASP A 135 2.83 -2.44 12.91
C ASP A 135 3.86 -3.56 13.05
N HIS A 136 3.46 -4.68 13.67
CA HIS A 136 4.35 -5.79 13.96
C HIS A 136 4.98 -6.42 12.70
N LYS A 137 4.23 -6.55 11.60
CA LYS A 137 4.75 -7.14 10.35
C LYS A 137 5.62 -6.15 9.59
N LEU A 138 5.23 -4.87 9.60
CA LEU A 138 5.99 -3.80 8.97
C LEU A 138 7.35 -3.59 9.66
N ASN A 139 7.40 -3.69 11.00
CA ASN A 139 8.64 -3.70 11.77
C ASN A 139 9.57 -4.84 11.35
N LYS A 140 9.07 -6.09 11.27
CA LYS A 140 9.88 -7.23 10.81
C LYS A 140 10.54 -6.99 9.46
N TYR A 141 9.78 -6.47 8.48
CA TYR A 141 10.34 -6.14 7.17
C TYR A 141 11.36 -5.00 7.25
N HIS A 142 11.07 -3.96 8.03
CA HIS A 142 11.90 -2.78 8.18
C HIS A 142 13.25 -3.09 8.87
N ASP A 143 13.23 -3.87 9.95
CA ASP A 143 14.42 -4.35 10.66
C ASP A 143 15.30 -5.19 9.73
N TRP A 144 14.69 -6.16 9.04
CA TRP A 144 15.40 -6.98 8.04
C TRP A 144 15.98 -6.12 6.90
N LEU A 145 15.28 -5.07 6.48
CA LEU A 145 15.79 -4.17 5.45
C LEU A 145 17.02 -3.41 5.95
N TRP A 146 17.04 -2.94 7.20
CA TRP A 146 18.24 -2.36 7.83
C TRP A 146 19.41 -3.34 7.90
N GLU A 147 19.17 -4.61 8.23
CA GLU A 147 20.23 -5.62 8.31
C GLU A 147 20.82 -6.02 6.94
N ASN A 148 20.09 -5.78 5.85
CA ASN A 148 20.42 -6.32 4.52
C ASN A 148 20.60 -5.27 3.43
N HIS A 149 20.28 -3.98 3.65
CA HIS A 149 20.29 -2.98 2.57
C HIS A 149 21.68 -2.82 1.91
N GLU A 150 22.78 -2.94 2.66
CA GLU A 150 24.14 -2.85 2.10
C GLU A 150 24.45 -4.04 1.19
N LYS A 151 24.13 -5.27 1.65
CA LYS A 151 24.30 -6.51 0.88
C LYS A 151 23.45 -6.50 -0.39
N LEU A 152 22.27 -5.89 -0.32
CA LEU A 152 21.35 -5.72 -1.44
C LEU A 152 21.67 -4.49 -2.33
N SER A 153 22.74 -3.74 -2.02
CA SER A 153 23.14 -2.54 -2.77
C SER A 153 22.02 -1.47 -2.87
N LEU A 154 21.29 -1.30 -1.77
CA LEU A 154 20.20 -0.33 -1.60
C LEU A 154 20.72 0.89 -0.82
N SER A 155 20.41 2.09 -1.33
CA SER A 155 20.83 3.38 -0.80
C SER A 155 19.64 4.20 -0.31
#